data_AF-A0A7V9V2S0-F1
#
_entry.id   AF-A0A7V9V2S0-F1
#
_cell.length_a   1.000
_cell.length_b   1.000
_cell.length_c   1.000
_cell.angle_alpha   90.00
_cell.angle_beta   90.00
_cell.angle_gamma   90.00
#
_symmetry.space_group_name_H-M   'P 1'
#
loop_
_entity.id
_entity.type
_entity.pdbx_description
1 polymer ?
#
loop_
_entity_poly.entity_id
_entity_poly.type
_entity_poly.pdbx_seq_one_letter_code
_entity_poly.pdbx_strand_id
1 'polypeptide(L)'
;MSARGRATDERAAEVRRVIAILHKWGIHTLGEFAALDKEEVSNRLGAEAVRMWERASGKATRLLKLVQPPESYAETFEFENEIETSEPLLFMLRRFLQQFSLRLGALYLVAKELKLRITFS
;
A
#
# COMPACT_ATOMS: atom_id res chain seq x y z
N MET A 1 -14.87 -11.99 0.50
CA MET A 1 -13.45 -12.26 0.13
C MET A 1 -13.28 -11.97 -1.35
N SER A 2 -12.62 -10.88 -1.70
CA SER A 2 -12.50 -10.41 -3.10
C SER A 2 -11.52 -11.26 -3.90
N ALA A 3 -11.83 -11.59 -5.15
CA ALA A 3 -10.98 -12.36 -6.07
C ALA A 3 -9.55 -11.80 -6.20
N ARG A 4 -9.39 -10.49 -5.95
CA ARG A 4 -8.07 -9.81 -5.93
C ARG A 4 -7.19 -10.26 -4.76
N GLY A 5 -7.77 -10.60 -3.61
CA GLY A 5 -7.05 -11.09 -2.43
C GLY A 5 -6.49 -12.51 -2.61
N ARG A 6 -7.25 -13.41 -3.25
CA ARG A 6 -6.80 -14.79 -3.51
C ARG A 6 -5.60 -14.82 -4.47
N ALA A 7 -5.63 -14.02 -5.52
CA ALA A 7 -4.52 -13.93 -6.49
C ALA A 7 -3.24 -13.36 -5.86
N THR A 8 -3.34 -12.42 -4.92
CA THR A 8 -2.16 -11.91 -4.18
C THR A 8 -1.57 -12.94 -3.22
N ASP A 9 -2.40 -13.79 -2.61
CA ASP A 9 -1.94 -14.81 -1.67
C ASP A 9 -1.21 -15.97 -2.37
N GLU A 10 -1.78 -16.48 -3.47
CA GLU A 10 -1.16 -17.52 -4.30
C GLU A 10 0.20 -17.05 -4.84
N ARG A 11 0.24 -15.80 -5.29
CA ARG A 11 1.44 -15.14 -5.74
C ARG A 11 2.51 -15.05 -4.65
N ALA A 12 2.13 -14.62 -3.46
CA ALA A 12 3.06 -14.52 -2.34
C ALA A 12 3.60 -15.90 -1.93
N ALA A 13 2.80 -16.97 -2.04
CA ALA A 13 3.25 -18.33 -1.77
C ALA A 13 4.28 -18.82 -2.77
N GLU A 14 4.09 -18.53 -4.06
CA GLU A 14 5.04 -18.85 -5.12
C GLU A 14 6.39 -18.13 -4.91
N VAL A 15 6.35 -16.84 -4.59
CA VAL A 15 7.55 -16.05 -4.28
C VAL A 15 8.31 -16.63 -3.08
N ARG A 16 7.60 -16.97 -1.99
CA ARG A 16 8.21 -17.61 -0.81
C ARG A 16 8.88 -18.94 -1.17
N ARG A 17 8.26 -19.75 -2.03
CA ARG A 17 8.85 -21.00 -2.50
C ARG A 17 10.15 -20.75 -3.28
N VAL A 18 10.16 -19.79 -4.19
CA VAL A 18 11.36 -19.44 -4.98
C VAL A 18 12.49 -18.97 -4.06
N ILE A 19 12.20 -18.08 -3.10
CA ILE A 19 13.19 -17.60 -2.12
C ILE A 19 13.77 -18.76 -1.30
N ALA A 20 12.92 -19.69 -0.85
CA ALA A 20 13.37 -20.85 -0.10
C ALA A 20 14.32 -21.75 -0.91
N ILE A 21 14.12 -21.86 -2.23
CA ILE A 21 15.02 -22.62 -3.11
C ILE A 21 16.34 -21.87 -3.31
N LEU A 22 16.28 -20.55 -3.55
CA LEU A 22 17.48 -19.71 -3.70
C LEU A 22 18.37 -19.76 -2.46
N HIS A 23 17.78 -19.70 -1.27
CA HIS A 23 18.53 -19.85 -0.01
C HIS A 23 19.21 -21.22 0.10
N LYS A 24 18.57 -22.30 -0.37
CA LYS A 24 19.18 -23.63 -0.42
C LYS A 24 20.33 -23.73 -1.43
N TRP A 25 20.37 -22.84 -2.41
CA TRP A 25 21.48 -22.71 -3.37
C TRP A 25 22.56 -21.74 -2.89
N GLY A 26 22.46 -21.20 -1.68
CA GLY A 26 23.42 -20.24 -1.10
C GLY A 26 23.25 -18.81 -1.60
N ILE A 27 22.14 -18.49 -2.26
CA ILE A 27 21.84 -17.16 -2.79
C ILE A 27 20.98 -16.42 -1.77
N HIS A 28 21.55 -15.36 -1.20
CA HIS A 28 20.94 -14.61 -0.10
C HIS A 28 20.75 -13.13 -0.43
N THR A 29 21.35 -12.64 -1.52
CA THR A 29 21.26 -11.24 -1.95
C THR A 29 20.66 -11.09 -3.34
N LEU A 30 20.08 -9.91 -3.61
CA LEU A 30 19.58 -9.57 -4.95
C LEU A 30 20.70 -9.50 -5.99
N GLY A 31 21.92 -9.13 -5.59
CA GLY A 31 23.09 -9.09 -6.46
C GLY A 31 23.52 -10.48 -6.92
N GLU A 32 23.62 -11.45 -5.99
CA GLU A 32 23.90 -12.84 -6.31
C GLU A 32 22.82 -13.45 -7.22
N PHE A 33 21.56 -13.14 -6.95
CA PHE A 33 20.46 -13.60 -7.80
C PHE A 33 20.49 -12.97 -9.20
N ALA A 34 20.80 -11.68 -9.30
CA ALA A 34 20.92 -10.97 -10.58
C ALA A 34 22.16 -11.39 -11.40
N ALA A 35 23.17 -12.00 -10.75
CA ALA A 35 24.35 -12.55 -11.42
C ALA A 35 24.08 -13.90 -12.11
N LEU A 36 22.96 -14.58 -11.79
CA LEU A 36 22.56 -15.81 -12.47
C LEU A 36 22.14 -15.54 -13.92
N ASP A 37 22.32 -16.55 -14.78
CA ASP A 37 21.80 -16.50 -16.14
C ASP A 37 20.26 -16.62 -16.17
N LYS A 38 19.62 -15.83 -17.04
CA LYS A 38 18.15 -15.75 -17.14
C LYS A 38 17.53 -17.07 -17.61
N GLU A 39 18.18 -17.78 -18.54
CA GLU A 39 17.67 -19.05 -19.05
C GLU A 39 17.72 -20.14 -17.98
N GLU A 40 18.80 -20.18 -17.18
CA GLU A 40 18.91 -21.11 -16.06
C GLU A 40 17.83 -20.87 -14.99
N VAL A 41 17.55 -19.61 -14.68
CA VAL A 41 16.47 -19.22 -13.75
C VAL A 41 15.10 -19.63 -14.31
N SER A 42 14.86 -19.39 -15.60
CA SER A 42 13.62 -19.78 -16.27
C SER A 42 13.39 -21.28 -16.24
N ASN A 43 14.41 -22.06 -16.61
CA ASN A 43 14.32 -23.52 -16.72
C ASN A 43 14.12 -24.21 -15.37
N ARG A 44 14.69 -23.67 -14.28
CA ARG A 44 14.65 -24.32 -12.97
C ARG A 44 13.54 -23.84 -12.04
N LEU A 45 13.17 -22.57 -12.14
CA LEU A 45 12.27 -21.91 -11.19
C LEU A 45 11.00 -21.34 -11.84
N GLY A 46 10.91 -21.42 -13.17
CA GLY A 46 9.73 -21.06 -13.95
C GLY A 46 9.56 -19.56 -14.15
N ALA A 47 8.43 -19.21 -14.76
CA ALA A 47 8.14 -17.85 -15.21
C ALA A 47 8.14 -16.82 -14.08
N GLU A 48 7.89 -17.25 -12.83
CA GLU A 48 7.89 -16.31 -11.72
C GLU A 48 9.26 -15.82 -11.31
N ALA A 49 10.22 -16.73 -11.21
CA ALA A 49 11.58 -16.37 -10.90
C ALA A 49 12.20 -15.46 -11.97
N VAL A 50 11.79 -15.61 -13.24
CA VAL A 50 12.18 -14.70 -14.31
C VAL A 50 11.68 -13.27 -14.05
N ARG A 51 10.42 -13.09 -13.63
CA ARG A 51 9.89 -11.76 -13.27
C ARG A 51 10.61 -11.16 -12.08
N MET A 52 11.04 -11.99 -11.12
CA MET A 52 11.88 -11.54 -10.00
C MET A 52 13.28 -11.13 -10.48
N TRP A 53 13.89 -11.91 -11.37
CA TRP A 53 15.24 -11.65 -11.92
C TRP A 53 15.28 -10.37 -12.75
N GLU A 54 14.25 -10.10 -13.58
CA GLU A 54 14.15 -8.86 -14.35
C GLU A 54 14.09 -7.63 -13.44
N ARG A 55 13.42 -7.75 -12.28
CA ARG A 55 13.37 -6.67 -11.28
C ARG A 55 14.71 -6.51 -10.57
N ALA A 56 15.37 -7.61 -10.21
CA ALA A 56 16.66 -7.59 -9.51
C ALA A 56 17.80 -7.06 -10.40
N SER A 57 17.76 -7.37 -11.71
CA SER A 57 18.76 -6.94 -12.69
C SER A 57 18.57 -5.51 -13.21
N GLY A 58 17.53 -4.80 -12.74
CA GLY A 58 17.20 -3.45 -13.23
C GLY A 58 16.70 -3.40 -14.68
N LYS A 59 16.49 -4.57 -15.32
CA LYS A 59 16.00 -4.69 -16.71
C LYS A 59 14.46 -4.68 -16.80
N ALA A 60 13.77 -4.59 -15.66
CA ALA A 60 12.32 -4.49 -15.61
C ALA A 60 11.84 -3.09 -16.07
N THR A 61 11.50 -2.98 -17.34
CA THR A 61 10.75 -1.83 -17.85
C THR A 61 9.26 -2.07 -17.63
N ARG A 62 8.63 -1.27 -16.76
CA ARG A 62 7.16 -1.22 -16.61
C ARG A 62 6.67 0.18 -16.92
N LEU A 63 5.51 0.27 -17.56
CA LEU A 63 4.83 1.55 -17.70
C LEU A 63 4.53 2.13 -16.30
N LEU A 64 4.83 3.41 -16.11
CA LEU A 64 4.40 4.14 -14.94
C LEU A 64 2.88 4.18 -14.94
N LYS A 65 2.28 3.54 -13.94
CA LYS A 65 0.85 3.71 -13.68
C LYS A 65 0.72 4.91 -12.75
N LEU A 66 0.14 5.99 -13.28
CA LEU A 66 -0.34 7.11 -12.46
C LEU A 66 -1.46 6.57 -11.59
N VAL A 67 -1.09 6.12 -10.40
CA VAL A 67 -2.06 5.71 -9.38
C VAL A 67 -2.47 6.98 -8.66
N GLN A 68 -3.73 7.37 -8.81
CA GLN A 68 -4.31 8.32 -7.88
C GLN A 68 -4.50 7.58 -6.55
N PRO A 69 -3.89 8.04 -5.45
CA PRO A 69 -4.15 7.48 -4.13
C PRO A 69 -5.67 7.48 -3.89
N PRO A 70 -6.22 6.44 -3.24
CA PRO A 70 -7.62 6.47 -2.84
C PRO A 70 -7.88 7.75 -2.04
N GLU A 71 -8.91 8.50 -2.40
CA GLU A 71 -9.25 9.70 -1.67
C GLU A 71 -9.60 9.35 -0.22
N SER A 72 -8.77 9.84 0.70
CA SER A 72 -9.05 9.77 2.13
C SER A 72 -9.82 11.03 2.53
N TYR A 73 -11.00 10.83 3.10
CA TYR A 73 -11.81 11.87 3.73
C TYR A 73 -11.59 11.78 5.25
N ALA A 74 -10.45 12.29 5.70
CA ALA A 74 -10.09 12.36 7.11
C ALA A 74 -9.47 13.73 7.40
N GLU A 75 -9.83 14.30 8.56
CA GLU A 75 -9.25 15.52 9.10
C GLU A 75 -8.89 15.25 10.56
N THR A 76 -7.75 15.78 10.99
CA THR A 76 -7.22 15.62 12.34
C THR A 76 -6.73 16.97 12.85
N PHE A 77 -6.89 17.22 14.14
CA PHE A 77 -6.36 18.40 14.80
C PHE A 77 -5.92 18.02 16.20
N GLU A 78 -4.76 18.55 16.59
CA GLU A 78 -4.18 18.38 17.90
C GLU A 78 -4.24 19.74 18.60
N PHE A 79 -4.86 19.78 19.77
CA PHE A 79 -4.94 21.01 20.55
C PHE A 79 -3.60 21.23 21.25
N GLU A 80 -3.01 22.42 21.07
CA GLU A 80 -1.73 22.78 21.71
C GLU A 80 -1.84 22.86 23.23
N ASN A 81 -2.99 23.29 23.74
CA ASN A 81 -3.28 23.42 25.15
C ASN A 81 -4.44 22.51 25.55
N GLU A 82 -4.54 22.24 26.84
CA GLU A 82 -5.70 21.55 27.41
C GLU A 82 -6.99 22.32 27.10
N ILE A 83 -8.05 21.57 26.80
CA ILE A 83 -9.38 22.14 26.59
C ILE A 83 -10.20 21.92 27.86
N GLU A 84 -10.60 23.01 28.50
CA GLU A 84 -11.43 22.95 29.72
C GLU A 84 -12.92 22.87 29.40
N THR A 85 -13.30 23.23 28.17
CA THR A 85 -14.69 23.30 27.75
C THR A 85 -14.90 22.63 26.39
N SER A 86 -16.17 22.39 26.03
CA SER A 86 -16.54 21.72 24.78
C SER A 86 -16.50 22.64 23.56
N GLU A 87 -16.51 23.96 23.75
CA GLU A 87 -16.58 24.97 22.70
C GLU A 87 -15.43 24.86 21.68
N PRO A 88 -14.14 24.73 22.10
CA PRO A 88 -13.03 24.54 21.16
C PRO A 88 -13.17 23.26 20.33
N LEU A 89 -13.65 22.17 20.93
CA LEU A 89 -13.91 20.91 20.25
C LEU A 89 -15.02 21.08 19.20
N LEU A 90 -16.16 21.67 19.59
CA LEU A 90 -17.29 21.90 18.68
C LEU A 90 -16.92 22.84 17.53
N PHE A 91 -16.08 23.86 17.79
CA PHE A 91 -15.55 24.74 16.76
C PHE A 91 -14.74 23.94 15.71
N MET A 92 -13.84 23.07 16.16
CA MET A 92 -13.05 22.22 15.26
C MET A 92 -13.89 21.20 14.50
N LEU A 93 -14.85 20.55 15.17
CA LEU A 93 -15.78 19.62 14.51
C LEU A 93 -16.61 20.32 13.43
N ARG A 94 -17.10 21.54 13.68
CA ARG A 94 -17.82 22.34 12.69
C ARG A 94 -16.96 22.63 11.47
N ARG A 95 -15.70 23.02 11.68
CA ARG A 95 -14.73 23.27 10.60
C ARG A 95 -14.50 22.01 9.75
N PHE A 96 -14.30 20.85 10.37
CA PHE A 96 -14.13 19.58 9.65
C PHE A 96 -15.36 19.20 8.82
N LEU A 97 -16.56 19.35 9.38
CA LEU A 97 -17.80 19.07 8.65
C LEU A 97 -18.00 20.00 7.45
N GLN A 98 -17.63 21.27 7.57
CA GLN A 98 -17.65 22.21 6.45
C GLN A 98 -16.68 21.79 5.34
N GLN A 99 -15.45 21.42 5.71
CA GLN A 99 -14.45 20.95 4.76
C GLN A 99 -14.87 19.66 4.05
N PHE A 100 -15.44 18.69 4.78
CA PHE A 100 -15.99 17.48 4.17
C PHE A 100 -17.14 17.78 3.22
N SER A 101 -18.07 18.65 3.62
CA SER A 101 -19.21 19.02 2.77
C SER A 101 -18.77 19.62 1.44
N LEU A 102 -17.77 20.52 1.47
CA LEU A 102 -17.20 21.12 0.27
C LEU A 102 -16.49 20.08 -0.62
N ARG A 103 -15.63 19.24 -0.02
CA ARG A 103 -14.87 18.22 -0.76
C ARG A 103 -15.77 17.15 -1.37
N LEU A 104 -16.75 16.66 -0.61
CA LEU A 104 -17.73 15.68 -1.11
C LEU A 104 -18.62 16.29 -2.19
N GLY A 105 -19.07 17.54 -1.99
CA GLY A 105 -19.86 18.27 -2.97
C GLY A 105 -19.15 18.48 -4.29
N ALA A 106 -17.85 18.81 -4.27
CA ALA A 106 -17.04 18.97 -5.48
C ALA A 106 -16.95 17.70 -6.35
N LEU A 107 -17.19 16.53 -5.74
CA LEU A 107 -17.12 15.23 -6.40
C LEU A 107 -18.48 14.55 -6.53
N TYR A 108 -19.57 15.26 -6.21
CA TYR A 108 -20.94 14.74 -6.22
C TYR A 108 -21.12 13.48 -5.36
N LEU A 109 -20.37 13.40 -4.25
CA LEU A 109 -20.43 12.29 -3.30
C LEU A 109 -21.22 12.67 -2.05
N VAL A 110 -21.72 11.65 -1.35
CA VAL A 110 -22.38 11.77 -0.05
C VAL A 110 -21.73 10.84 0.97
N ALA A 111 -21.65 11.26 2.22
CA ALA A 111 -21.13 10.43 3.30
C ALA A 111 -22.23 9.49 3.84
N LYS A 112 -21.95 8.18 3.87
CA LYS A 112 -22.82 7.18 4.50
C LYS A 112 -22.61 7.12 6.03
N GLU A 113 -21.38 7.33 6.47
CA GLU A 113 -20.95 7.18 7.86
C GLU A 113 -19.87 8.21 8.15
N LEU A 114 -19.88 8.76 9.37
CA LEU A 114 -18.82 9.61 9.90
C LEU A 114 -18.26 8.97 11.17
N LYS A 115 -16.93 8.88 11.25
CA LYS A 115 -16.23 8.32 12.41
C LYS A 115 -15.45 9.42 13.11
N LEU A 116 -15.82 9.69 14.35
CA LEU A 116 -15.08 10.58 15.23
C LEU A 116 -14.17 9.73 16.12
N ARG A 117 -12.88 10.08 16.16
CA ARG A 117 -11.91 9.52 17.10
C ARG A 117 -11.34 10.66 17.93
N ILE A 118 -11.43 10.52 19.24
CA ILE A 118 -10.80 11.42 20.22
C ILE A 118 -9.74 10.60 20.95
N THR A 119 -8.54 11.16 21.05
CA THR A 119 -7.41 10.56 21.76
C THR A 119 -6.96 11.53 22.82
N PHE A 120 -6.69 11.00 24.01
CA PHE A 120 -6.12 11.74 25.13
C PHE A 120 -4.68 11.26 25.27
N SER A 121 -3.74 12.20 25.37
CA SER A 121 -2.33 11.96 25.68
C SER A 121 -2.11 11.85 27.17
#